data_AF-A0A920JQ49-F1
#
_entry.id   AF-A0A920JQ49-F1
#
_cell.length_a   1.000
_cell.length_b   1.000
_cell.length_c   1.000
_cell.angle_alpha   90.00
_cell.angle_beta   90.00
_cell.angle_gamma   90.00
#
_symmetry.space_group_name_H-M   'P 1'
#
loop_
_entity.id
_entity.type
_entity.pdbx_description
1 polymer ?
#
loop_
_entity_poly.entity_id
_entity_poly.type
_entity_poly.pdbx_seq_one_letter_code
_entity_poly.pdbx_strand_id
1 'polypeptide(L)' 'MKPSKDFNVSFVGKYVDLKDAYFSLIEALDHAGIHNDTRVNINYVNSEKIELSNYKRS' A
#
# COMPACT_ATOMS: atom_id res chain seq x y z
N MET A 1 -3.30 -1.68 -21.37
CA MET A 1 -1.98 -2.21 -21.00
C MET A 1 -2.13 -3.05 -19.73
N LYS A 2 -1.51 -4.22 -19.66
CA LYS A 2 -1.36 -5.00 -18.42
C LYS A 2 0.08 -4.76 -17.95
N PRO A 3 0.32 -4.18 -16.76
CA PRO A 3 1.67 -3.95 -16.28
C PRO A 3 2.41 -5.28 -16.09
N SER A 4 3.71 -5.28 -16.39
CA SER A 4 4.55 -6.48 -16.39
C SER A 4 4.95 -6.93 -14.98
N LYS A 5 4.79 -6.06 -13.99
CA LYS A 5 5.21 -6.29 -12.59
C LYS A 5 4.15 -5.78 -11.62
N ASP A 6 4.04 -6.42 -10.46
CA ASP A 6 3.21 -5.97 -9.34
C ASP A 6 4.13 -5.62 -8.16
N PHE A 7 3.88 -4.47 -7.53
CA PHE A 7 4.57 -3.99 -6.34
C PHE A 7 3.54 -3.77 -5.23
N ASN A 8 3.65 -4.53 -4.14
CA ASN A 8 2.69 -4.51 -3.04
C ASN A 8 3.28 -3.77 -1.84
N VAL A 9 2.60 -2.73 -1.37
CA VAL A 9 2.97 -1.95 -0.18
C VAL A 9 1.88 -2.09 0.85
N SER A 10 2.25 -2.42 2.09
CA SER A 10 1.30 -2.44 3.21
C SER A 10 1.57 -1.24 4.12
N PHE A 11 0.57 -0.38 4.28
CA PHE A 11 0.63 0.77 5.18
C PHE A 11 -0.08 0.42 6.49
N VAL A 12 0.68 0.41 7.59
CA VAL A 12 0.17 0.09 8.93
C VAL A 12 0.01 1.37 9.73
N GLY A 13 -1.21 1.69 10.16
CA GLY A 13 -1.46 2.90 10.94
C GLY A 13 -2.67 2.78 11.86
N LYS A 14 -2.67 3.58 12.93
CA LYS A 14 -3.79 3.69 13.87
C LYS A 14 -5.01 4.36 13.24
N TYR A 15 -4.77 5.30 12.32
CA TYR A 15 -5.80 6.07 11.62
C TYR A 15 -5.60 5.94 10.10
N VAL A 16 -5.80 4.73 9.57
CA VAL A 16 -5.77 4.46 8.12
C VAL A 16 -6.88 5.18 7.35
N ASP A 17 -7.89 5.70 8.05
CA ASP A 17 -9.01 6.43 7.45
C ASP A 17 -8.69 7.89 7.11
N LEU A 18 -7.53 8.43 7.56
CA LEU A 18 -7.03 9.74 7.12
C LEU A 18 -6.45 9.66 5.69
N LYS A 19 -7.29 9.32 4.71
CA LYS A 19 -6.90 9.20 3.31
C LYS A 19 -6.27 10.48 2.75
N ASP A 20 -6.74 11.64 3.21
CA ASP A 20 -6.28 12.94 2.75
C ASP A 20 -4.81 13.21 3.09
N ALA A 21 -4.32 12.66 4.20
CA ALA A 21 -2.91 12.80 4.60
C ALA A 21 -1.95 12.04 3.66
N TYR A 22 -2.47 11.10 2.87
CA TYR A 22 -1.67 10.21 2.03
C TYR A 22 -1.88 10.42 0.53
N PHE A 23 -2.77 11.35 0.14
CA PHE A 23 -3.09 11.59 -1.27
C PHE A 23 -1.83 11.88 -2.11
N SER A 24 -0.97 12.79 -1.65
CA SER A 24 0.27 13.12 -2.36
C SER A 24 1.26 11.95 -2.49
N LEU A 25 1.30 11.07 -1.49
CA LEU A 25 2.14 9.88 -1.51
C LEU A 25 1.63 8.83 -2.50
N ILE A 26 0.31 8.61 -2.54
CA ILE A 26 -0.33 7.67 -3.46
C ILE A 26 -0.10 8.11 -4.90
N GLU A 27 -0.29 9.40 -5.20
CA GLU A 27 -0.04 9.96 -6.55
C GLU A 27 1.42 9.77 -6.98
N ALA A 28 2.37 10.00 -6.07
CA ALA A 28 3.79 9.77 -6.36
C ALA A 28 4.10 8.29 -6.66
N LEU A 29 3.49 7.37 -5.91
CA LEU A 29 3.64 5.93 -6.12
C LEU A 29 2.98 5.46 -7.42
N ASP A 30 1.80 6.00 -7.76
CA ASP A 30 1.11 5.66 -9.01
C ASP A 30 1.89 6.16 -10.24
N HIS A 31 2.39 7.40 -10.20
CA HIS A 31 3.27 7.94 -11.22
C HIS A 31 4.54 7.11 -11.39
N ALA A 32 5.15 6.67 -10.29
CA ALA A 32 6.31 5.78 -10.33
C ALA A 32 5.94 4.40 -10.91
N GLY A 33 4.75 3.87 -10.62
CA GLY A 33 4.22 2.64 -11.18
C GLY A 33 4.07 2.71 -12.70
N ILE A 34 3.43 3.77 -13.20
CA ILE A 34 3.26 4.03 -14.64
C ILE A 34 4.63 4.11 -15.33
N HIS A 35 5.58 4.86 -14.76
CA HIS A 35 6.93 5.00 -15.32
C HIS A 35 7.68 3.66 -15.41
N ASN A 36 7.43 2.72 -14.48
CA ASN A 36 8.11 1.44 -14.39
C ASN A 36 7.29 0.25 -14.96
N ASP A 37 6.18 0.51 -15.66
CA ASP A 37 5.22 -0.52 -16.11
C ASP A 37 4.86 -1.52 -14.99
N THR A 38 4.66 -0.97 -13.78
CA THR A 38 4.46 -1.73 -12.55
C THR A 38 3.15 -1.30 -11.91
N ARG A 39 2.28 -2.26 -11.58
CA ARG A 39 1.08 -1.99 -10.77
C ARG A 39 1.49 -1.80 -9.32
N VAL A 40 1.15 -0.66 -8.74
CA VAL A 40 1.29 -0.46 -7.30
C VAL A 40 -0.01 -0.83 -6.60
N ASN A 41 0.06 -1.77 -5.66
CA ASN A 41 -1.07 -2.17 -4.83
C ASN A 41 -0.80 -1.72 -3.39
N ILE A 42 -1.62 -0.80 -2.88
CA ILE A 42 -1.50 -0.28 -1.52
C ILE A 42 -2.55 -0.94 -0.63
N ASN A 43 -2.08 -1.68 0.37
CA ASN A 43 -2.90 -2.34 1.37
C ASN A 43 -2.88 -1.53 2.66
N TYR A 44 -4.03 -0.97 3.04
CA TYR A 44 -4.17 -0.27 4.32
C TYR A 44 -4.51 -1.26 5.42
N VAL A 45 -3.63 -1.36 6.41
CA VAL A 45 -3.78 -2.25 7.55
C VAL A 45 -4.00 -1.40 8.79
N ASN A 46 -5.17 -1.53 9.39
CA ASN A 46 -5.43 -0.90 10.68
C ASN A 46 -4.55 -1.59 11.74
N SER A 47 -3.70 -0.83 12.41
CA SER A 47 -2.76 -1.35 13.41
C SER A 47 -3.46 -2.02 14.60
N GLU A 48 -4.70 -1.63 14.92
CA GLU A 48 -5.50 -2.24 15.98
C GLU A 48 -6.03 -3.64 15.59
N LYS A 49 -6.08 -3.94 14.30
CA LYS A 49 -6.46 -5.27 13.78
C LYS A 49 -5.27 -6.22 13.66
N ILE A 50 -4.06 -5.77 13.97
CA ILE A 50 -2.87 -6.63 14.01
C ILE A 50 -2.82 -7.32 15.37
N GLU A 51 -3.39 -8.53 15.44
CA GLU A 51 -3.14 -9.43 16.56
C GLU A 51 -1.90 -10.30 16.30
N LEU A 52 -1.11 -10.55 17.36
CA LEU A 52 0.06 -11.44 17.32
C LEU A 52 -0.28 -12.87 16.82
N SER A 53 -1.54 -13.29 16.98
CA SER A 53 -2.07 -14.60 16.56
C SER A 53 -1.98 -14.84 15.04
N ASN A 54 -1.94 -13.79 14.22
CA ASN A 54 -1.91 -13.86 12.76
C ASN A 54 -0.55 -13.47 12.14
N TYR A 55 0.49 -13.27 12.95
CA TYR A 55 1.83 -12.98 12.43
C TYR A 55 2.46 -14.23 11.80
N LYS A 56 2.24 -14.42 10.49
CA LYS A 56 2.98 -15.39 9.68
C LYS A 56 4.26 -14.76 9.17
N ARG A 57 5.39 -15.16 9.76
CA ARG A 57 6.72 -14.89 9.23
C ARG A 57 6.93 -15.80 8.02
N SER A 58 6.93 -15.23 6.82
CA SER A 58 7.33 -15.93 5.59
C SER A 58 8.80 -15.71 5.29
#